data_AF-A0A7J7JPV7-F1
#
_entry.id   AF-A0A7J7JPV7-F1
#
_cell.length_a   1.000
_cell.length_b   1.000
_cell.length_c   1.000
_cell.angle_alpha   90.00
_cell.angle_beta   90.00
_cell.angle_gamma   90.00
#
_symmetry.space_group_name_H-M   'P 1'
#
loop_
_entity.id
_entity.type
_entity.pdbx_description
1 polymer ?
#
loop_
_entity_poly.entity_id
_entity_poly.type
_entity_poly.pdbx_seq_one_letter_code
_entity_poly.pdbx_strand_id
1 'polypeptide(L)'
;MRLLTKPVSGEVSYLFSMTKTAGASVSAKAKELKKAVAENTIIGDFVKEQDKFVSEKKEKARASEAAVPPWVGYNEEEQMKTQMLALSNDKRNFLRNPPTGVQFHFDYNTCYPVAMATLAEDDRLKDMRFQLVPKLVSEHDFWRNYFYRVSLIKQSLS
;
A
#
# COMPACT_ATOMS: atom_id res chain seq x y z
N MET A 1 -37.81 6.07 38.54
CA MET A 1 -37.00 4.86 38.82
C MET A 1 -36.36 4.42 37.51
N ARG A 2 -35.01 4.42 37.45
CA ARG A 2 -34.05 3.60 36.64
C ARG A 2 -34.51 3.04 35.26
N LEU A 3 -33.75 2.97 34.16
CA LEU A 3 -32.33 3.19 33.77
C LEU A 3 -32.23 3.11 32.21
N LEU A 4 -31.22 3.78 31.64
CA LEU A 4 -30.34 3.48 30.47
C LEU A 4 -30.78 2.38 29.46
N THR A 5 -30.63 2.58 28.13
CA THR A 5 -29.34 2.39 27.40
C THR A 5 -29.21 3.23 26.11
N LYS A 6 -28.00 3.75 25.84
CA LYS A 6 -27.58 4.42 24.59
C LYS A 6 -27.06 3.40 23.55
N PRO A 7 -27.14 3.65 22.23
CA PRO A 7 -26.15 3.17 21.29
C PRO A 7 -25.04 4.23 21.08
N VAL A 8 -23.80 3.75 21.06
CA VAL A 8 -22.57 4.49 20.80
C VAL A 8 -22.31 4.48 19.29
N SER A 9 -22.26 5.66 18.69
CA SER A 9 -21.73 5.95 17.36
C SER A 9 -21.04 7.31 17.52
N GLY A 10 -19.72 7.40 17.57
CA GLY A 10 -18.85 7.06 16.45
C GLY A 10 -18.45 8.37 15.78
N GLU A 11 -17.77 9.24 16.53
CA GLU A 11 -17.31 10.56 16.06
C GLU A 11 -15.88 10.74 16.59
N VAL A 12 -14.90 10.11 15.93
CA VAL A 12 -13.51 10.58 15.97
C VAL A 12 -13.44 11.78 15.03
N SER A 13 -14.08 12.88 15.44
CA SER A 13 -14.21 14.09 14.64
C SER A 13 -13.37 15.21 15.25
N TYR A 14 -12.24 15.45 14.61
CA TYR A 14 -11.67 16.78 14.37
C TYR A 14 -11.62 17.76 15.55
N LEU A 15 -10.73 17.51 16.52
CA LEU A 15 -10.20 18.57 17.39
C LEU A 15 -8.97 19.23 16.74
N PHE A 16 -9.19 19.93 15.64
CA PHE A 16 -8.26 20.92 15.09
C PHE A 16 -9.00 22.25 14.91
N SER A 17 -9.33 22.92 16.03
CA SER A 17 -9.71 24.33 15.98
C SER A 17 -9.38 25.07 17.28
N MET A 18 -8.99 26.34 17.10
CA MET A 18 -8.52 27.35 18.06
C MET A 18 -7.03 27.22 18.45
N THR A 19 -6.19 28.21 18.12
CA THR A 19 -6.33 29.59 18.61
C THR A 19 -6.01 30.66 17.55
N LYS A 20 -6.94 31.61 17.37
CA LYS A 20 -6.72 32.89 16.70
C LYS A 20 -6.74 33.95 17.80
N THR A 21 -5.57 34.36 18.28
CA THR A 21 -5.42 35.53 19.17
C THR A 21 -4.41 36.49 18.57
N ALA A 22 -4.89 37.70 18.32
CA ALA A 22 -4.17 38.82 17.71
C ALA A 22 -3.01 39.32 18.59
N GLY A 23 -1.94 39.83 17.95
CA GLY A 23 -0.87 40.56 18.62
C GLY A 23 0.46 40.49 17.87
N ALA A 24 0.79 41.54 17.10
CA ALA A 24 2.09 41.67 16.44
C ALA A 24 3.20 41.87 17.50
N SER A 25 4.18 40.95 17.49
CA SER A 25 5.58 41.05 18.01
C SER A 25 6.01 39.80 18.82
N VAL A 26 6.04 38.62 18.18
CA VAL A 26 6.65 37.39 18.76
C VAL A 26 7.34 36.54 17.67
N SER A 27 8.11 37.15 16.77
CA SER A 27 8.84 36.40 15.72
C SER A 27 10.04 35.62 16.29
N ALA A 28 10.82 36.26 17.19
CA ALA A 28 12.02 35.64 17.74
C ALA A 28 11.72 34.56 18.79
N LYS A 29 10.80 34.82 19.73
CA LYS A 29 10.47 33.86 20.81
C LYS A 29 9.65 32.65 20.33
N ALA A 30 8.83 32.79 19.28
CA ALA A 30 8.18 31.64 18.66
C ALA A 30 9.19 30.71 17.97
N LYS A 31 10.28 31.25 17.44
CA LYS A 31 11.36 30.48 16.82
C LYS A 31 12.17 29.70 17.87
N GLU A 32 12.45 30.31 19.02
CA GLU A 32 13.11 29.63 20.14
C GLU A 32 12.22 28.60 20.84
N LEU A 33 10.92 28.86 21.02
CA LEU A 33 9.98 27.88 21.57
C LEU A 33 9.79 26.68 20.63
N LYS A 34 9.68 26.91 19.31
CA LYS A 34 9.67 25.83 18.32
C LYS A 34 10.95 25.02 18.36
N LYS A 35 12.10 25.68 18.51
CA LYS A 35 13.41 25.03 18.60
C LYS A 35 13.56 24.21 19.89
N ALA A 36 13.18 24.77 21.04
CA ALA A 36 13.25 24.10 22.34
C ALA A 36 12.31 22.88 22.46
N VAL A 37 11.11 22.96 21.87
CA VAL A 37 10.16 21.83 21.83
C VAL A 37 10.61 20.76 20.81
N ALA A 38 11.24 21.16 19.71
CA ALA A 38 11.77 20.23 18.71
C ALA A 38 13.04 19.50 19.16
N GLU A 39 13.89 20.14 19.98
CA GLU A 39 15.23 19.61 20.31
C GLU A 39 15.29 18.78 21.60
N ASN A 40 14.29 18.81 22.49
CA ASN A 40 14.34 18.12 23.80
C ASN A 40 13.01 17.54 24.32
N THR A 41 12.01 17.31 23.46
CA THR A 41 10.71 16.79 23.89
C THR A 41 10.26 15.64 22.99
N ILE A 42 9.55 14.65 23.56
CA ILE A 42 8.87 13.54 22.86
C ILE A 42 8.09 14.01 21.63
N ILE A 43 7.61 15.27 21.64
CA ILE A 43 6.89 15.91 20.53
C ILE A 43 7.81 16.21 19.34
N GLY A 44 9.06 16.62 19.56
CA GLY A 44 10.05 16.86 18.50
C GLY A 44 10.46 15.56 17.79
N ASP A 45 10.70 14.50 18.56
CA ASP A 45 10.98 13.17 18.02
C ASP A 45 9.79 12.63 17.21
N PHE A 46 8.56 12.79 17.71
CA PHE A 46 7.34 12.42 16.99
C PHE A 46 7.18 13.16 15.66
N VAL A 47 7.43 14.47 15.62
CA VAL A 47 7.37 15.27 14.38
C VAL A 47 8.41 14.80 13.37
N LYS A 48 9.64 14.56 13.82
CA LYS A 48 10.72 14.04 12.95
C LYS A 48 10.38 12.66 12.39
N GLU A 49 9.77 11.80 13.20
CA GLU A 49 9.36 10.45 12.80
C GLU A 49 8.17 10.48 11.84
N GLN A 50 7.24 11.42 12.03
CA GLN A 50 6.15 11.69 11.09
C GLN A 50 6.71 12.18 9.73
N ASP A 51 7.66 13.11 9.73
CA ASP A 51 8.28 13.61 8.49
C ASP A 51 9.00 12.49 7.73
N LYS A 52 9.76 11.64 8.44
CA LYS A 52 10.40 10.45 7.86
C LYS A 52 9.37 9.50 7.26
N PHE A 53 8.30 9.21 7.98
CA PHE A 53 7.23 8.35 7.48
C PHE A 53 6.59 8.90 6.20
N VAL A 54 6.36 10.22 6.14
CA VAL A 54 5.83 10.89 4.94
C VAL A 54 6.82 10.83 3.77
N SER A 55 8.12 11.05 4.00
CA SER A 55 9.12 10.95 2.94
C SER A 55 9.26 9.52 2.41
N GLU A 56 9.32 8.52 3.29
CA GLU A 56 9.40 7.11 2.89
C GLU A 56 8.16 6.67 2.09
N LYS A 57 6.96 7.15 2.49
CA LYS A 57 5.72 6.94 1.73
C LYS A 57 5.79 7.54 0.33
N LYS A 58 6.33 8.75 0.19
CA LYS A 58 6.50 9.42 -1.12
C LYS A 58 7.50 8.67 -2.01
N GLU A 59 8.60 8.18 -1.44
CA GLU A 59 9.59 7.39 -2.17
C GLU A 59 9.01 6.06 -2.64
N LYS A 60 8.27 5.33 -1.78
CA LYS A 60 7.56 4.10 -2.16
C LYS A 60 6.50 4.34 -3.23
N ALA A 61 5.79 5.47 -3.16
CA ALA A 61 4.83 5.87 -4.19
C ALA A 61 5.53 6.10 -5.54
N ARG A 62 6.63 6.85 -5.57
CA ARG A 62 7.44 7.07 -6.78
C ARG A 62 8.01 5.79 -7.37
N ALA A 63 8.50 4.88 -6.52
CA ALA A 63 8.98 3.57 -6.96
C ALA A 63 7.84 2.72 -7.56
N SER A 64 6.61 2.88 -7.07
CA SER A 64 5.42 2.24 -7.64
C SER A 64 4.99 2.88 -8.96
N GLU A 65 5.13 4.20 -9.11
CA GLU A 65 4.87 4.95 -10.36
C GLU A 65 5.90 4.63 -11.46
N ALA A 66 7.14 4.34 -11.09
CA ALA A 66 8.21 3.95 -12.02
C ALA A 66 8.16 2.46 -12.40
N ALA A 67 7.47 1.63 -11.62
CA ALA A 67 7.35 0.22 -11.92
C ALA A 67 6.40 0.00 -13.11
N VAL A 68 6.74 -0.96 -13.95
CA VAL A 68 5.92 -1.36 -15.10
C VAL A 68 5.26 -2.73 -14.83
N PRO A 69 4.11 -3.02 -15.46
CA PRO A 69 3.51 -4.34 -15.38
C PRO A 69 4.42 -5.46 -15.89
N PRO A 70 4.18 -6.72 -15.50
CA PRO A 70 5.11 -7.83 -15.74
C PRO A 70 5.24 -8.29 -17.19
N TRP A 71 4.34 -7.86 -18.09
CA TRP A 71 4.37 -8.18 -19.53
C TRP A 71 5.20 -7.19 -20.36
N VAL A 72 5.54 -6.01 -19.81
CA VAL A 72 6.25 -4.97 -20.54
C VAL A 72 7.69 -5.39 -20.84
N GLY A 73 8.13 -5.19 -22.08
CA GLY A 73 9.51 -5.45 -22.52
C GLY A 73 9.75 -6.86 -23.08
N TYR A 74 8.70 -7.64 -23.32
CA TYR A 74 8.77 -8.91 -24.04
C TYR A 74 8.40 -8.72 -25.52
N ASN A 75 8.90 -9.59 -26.41
CA ASN A 75 8.58 -9.50 -27.85
C ASN A 75 7.07 -9.72 -28.09
N GLU A 76 6.48 -10.69 -27.39
CA GLU A 76 5.06 -11.04 -27.45
C GLU A 76 4.23 -10.32 -26.37
N GLU A 77 4.53 -9.04 -26.11
CA GLU A 77 3.94 -8.24 -25.02
C GLU A 77 2.41 -8.30 -24.98
N GLU A 78 1.73 -8.12 -26.12
CA GLU A 78 0.25 -8.15 -26.18
C GLU A 78 -0.35 -9.52 -25.82
N GLN A 79 0.29 -10.60 -26.28
CA GLN A 79 -0.14 -11.96 -25.94
C GLN A 79 0.09 -12.24 -24.46
N MET A 80 1.24 -11.81 -23.93
CA MET A 80 1.60 -11.95 -22.53
C MET A 80 0.64 -11.16 -21.63
N LYS A 81 0.35 -9.91 -21.98
CA LYS A 81 -0.64 -9.05 -21.32
C LYS A 81 -2.00 -9.73 -21.27
N THR A 82 -2.49 -10.22 -22.41
CA THR A 82 -3.78 -10.89 -22.50
C THR A 82 -3.87 -12.10 -21.55
N GLN A 83 -2.84 -12.94 -21.50
CA GLN A 83 -2.82 -14.10 -20.60
C GLN A 83 -2.73 -13.70 -19.12
N MET A 84 -1.91 -12.70 -18.79
CA MET A 84 -1.76 -12.25 -17.40
C MET A 84 -3.03 -11.57 -16.88
N LEU A 85 -3.73 -10.78 -17.70
CA LEU A 85 -5.04 -10.20 -17.36
C LEU A 85 -6.13 -11.26 -17.22
N ALA A 86 -6.03 -12.37 -17.97
CA ALA A 86 -6.99 -13.47 -17.87
C ALA A 86 -6.92 -14.20 -16.51
N LEU A 87 -5.80 -14.11 -15.78
CA LEU A 87 -5.65 -14.69 -14.45
C LEU A 87 -6.70 -14.18 -13.47
N SER A 88 -7.10 -12.91 -13.60
CA SER A 88 -8.07 -12.23 -12.74
C SER A 88 -9.50 -12.77 -12.88
N ASN A 89 -9.78 -13.57 -13.91
CA ASN A 89 -11.09 -14.21 -14.08
C ASN A 89 -11.28 -15.46 -13.20
N ASP A 90 -10.22 -16.02 -12.62
CA ASP A 90 -10.29 -17.23 -11.83
C ASP A 90 -9.69 -17.05 -10.44
N LYS A 91 -10.57 -17.01 -9.44
CA LYS A 91 -10.24 -16.89 -8.02
C LYS A 91 -9.21 -17.93 -7.55
N ARG A 92 -9.14 -19.11 -8.17
CA ARG A 92 -8.17 -20.17 -7.81
C ARG A 92 -6.72 -19.73 -8.04
N ASN A 93 -6.48 -18.77 -8.92
CA ASN A 93 -5.14 -18.22 -9.16
C ASN A 93 -4.57 -17.50 -7.94
N PHE A 94 -5.43 -16.97 -7.07
CA PHE A 94 -5.04 -16.23 -5.87
C PHE A 94 -5.01 -17.09 -4.61
N LEU A 95 -5.79 -18.18 -4.56
CA LEU A 95 -5.95 -19.01 -3.36
C LEU A 95 -5.05 -20.25 -3.34
N ARG A 96 -4.66 -20.78 -4.51
CA ARG A 96 -3.86 -22.00 -4.59
C ARG A 96 -2.38 -21.67 -4.58
N ASN A 97 -1.71 -22.11 -3.51
CA ASN A 97 -0.26 -22.00 -3.37
C ASN A 97 0.50 -22.68 -4.53
N PRO A 98 1.70 -22.20 -4.87
CA PRO A 98 2.65 -22.94 -5.70
C PRO A 98 2.84 -24.36 -5.14
N PRO A 99 2.95 -25.39 -6.00
CA PRO A 99 3.23 -26.75 -5.58
C PRO A 99 4.51 -26.84 -4.75
N THR A 100 4.53 -27.71 -3.75
CA THR A 100 5.73 -27.96 -2.95
C THR A 100 6.85 -28.50 -3.83
N GLY A 101 8.07 -27.98 -3.66
CA GLY A 101 9.26 -28.40 -4.40
C GLY A 101 9.47 -27.69 -5.75
N VAL A 102 8.56 -26.81 -6.19
CA VAL A 102 8.80 -25.99 -7.39
C VAL A 102 9.87 -24.94 -7.13
N GLN A 103 10.79 -24.76 -8.07
CA GLN A 103 11.77 -23.67 -8.08
C GLN A 103 11.07 -22.36 -8.44
N PHE A 104 10.55 -21.65 -7.43
CA PHE A 104 9.93 -20.33 -7.59
C PHE A 104 10.37 -19.41 -6.46
N HIS A 105 11.18 -18.42 -6.80
CA HIS A 105 11.61 -17.39 -5.86
C HIS A 105 10.65 -16.21 -5.91
N PHE A 106 10.13 -15.82 -4.75
CA PHE A 106 9.24 -14.69 -4.59
C PHE A 106 9.74 -13.82 -3.43
N ASP A 107 10.02 -12.56 -3.72
CA ASP A 107 10.29 -11.53 -2.72
C ASP A 107 9.21 -10.46 -2.80
N TYR A 108 8.49 -10.29 -1.68
CA TYR A 108 7.34 -9.39 -1.62
C TYR A 108 7.74 -7.94 -1.93
N ASN A 109 8.84 -7.46 -1.35
CA ASN A 109 9.23 -6.05 -1.47
C ASN A 109 9.63 -5.70 -2.90
N THR A 110 10.29 -6.62 -3.59
CA THR A 110 10.71 -6.46 -4.99
C THR A 110 9.51 -6.55 -5.94
N CYS A 111 8.57 -7.46 -5.69
CA CYS A 111 7.40 -7.64 -6.54
C CYS A 111 6.28 -6.60 -6.29
N TYR A 112 6.23 -5.98 -5.12
CA TYR A 112 5.13 -5.08 -4.74
C TYR A 112 4.95 -3.87 -5.68
N PRO A 113 6.01 -3.14 -6.10
CA PRO A 113 5.87 -2.06 -7.08
C PRO A 113 5.26 -2.55 -8.41
N VAL A 114 5.70 -3.72 -8.89
CA VAL A 114 5.17 -4.35 -10.12
C VAL A 114 3.69 -4.74 -9.94
N ALA A 115 3.32 -5.25 -8.76
CA ALA A 115 1.92 -5.53 -8.43
C ALA A 115 1.05 -4.26 -8.48
N MET A 116 1.55 -3.13 -7.96
CA MET A 116 0.82 -1.86 -8.00
C MET A 116 0.64 -1.36 -9.43
N ALA A 117 1.67 -1.45 -10.26
CA ALA A 117 1.60 -1.12 -11.69
C ALA A 117 0.58 -2.02 -12.42
N THR A 118 0.59 -3.32 -12.12
CA THR A 118 -0.36 -4.29 -12.70
C THR A 118 -1.79 -4.00 -12.26
N LEU A 119 -1.99 -3.68 -10.97
CA LEU A 119 -3.30 -3.28 -10.48
C LEU A 119 -3.81 -2.07 -11.23
N ALA A 120 -2.99 -1.05 -11.48
CA ALA A 120 -3.43 0.16 -12.17
C ALA A 120 -4.11 -0.14 -13.52
N GLU A 121 -3.69 -1.20 -14.22
CA GLU A 121 -4.23 -1.64 -15.51
C GLU A 121 -5.33 -2.72 -15.44
N ASP A 122 -5.51 -3.42 -14.32
CA ASP A 122 -6.49 -4.51 -14.18
C ASP A 122 -7.48 -4.29 -13.04
N ASP A 123 -8.65 -3.74 -13.37
CA ASP A 123 -9.72 -3.51 -12.39
C ASP A 123 -10.26 -4.82 -11.77
N ARG A 124 -10.25 -5.94 -12.52
CA ARG A 124 -10.69 -7.24 -11.98
C ARG A 124 -9.70 -7.75 -10.95
N LEU A 125 -8.41 -7.49 -11.14
CA LEU A 125 -7.39 -7.82 -10.14
C LEU A 125 -7.59 -7.01 -8.85
N LYS A 126 -7.94 -5.71 -8.97
CA LYS A 126 -8.30 -4.86 -7.82
C LYS A 126 -9.49 -5.44 -7.07
N ASP A 127 -10.54 -5.82 -7.79
CA ASP A 127 -11.77 -6.40 -7.21
C ASP A 127 -11.48 -7.73 -6.50
N MET A 128 -10.69 -8.62 -7.13
CA MET A 128 -10.26 -9.87 -6.51
C MET A 128 -9.47 -9.61 -5.23
N ARG A 129 -8.50 -8.69 -5.26
CA ARG A 129 -7.74 -8.34 -4.06
C ARG A 129 -8.63 -7.82 -2.93
N PHE A 130 -9.56 -6.92 -3.24
CA PHE A 130 -10.52 -6.38 -2.25
C PHE A 130 -11.44 -7.46 -1.66
N GLN A 131 -11.86 -8.43 -2.48
CA GLN A 131 -12.75 -9.50 -2.03
C GLN A 131 -12.02 -10.59 -1.24
N LEU A 132 -10.76 -10.87 -1.56
CA LEU A 132 -10.02 -12.02 -1.04
C LEU A 132 -9.09 -11.68 0.12
N VAL A 133 -8.56 -10.45 0.20
CA VAL A 133 -7.59 -10.04 1.23
C VAL A 133 -8.25 -9.12 2.26
N PRO A 134 -8.04 -9.34 3.58
CA PRO A 134 -7.40 -10.49 4.22
C PRO A 134 -8.37 -11.67 4.46
N LYS A 135 -9.57 -11.63 3.86
CA LYS A 135 -10.69 -12.51 4.22
C LYS A 135 -10.42 -14.00 4.01
N LEU A 136 -9.73 -14.35 2.93
CA LEU A 136 -9.48 -15.73 2.49
C LEU A 136 -8.00 -16.04 2.31
N VAL A 137 -7.17 -15.03 2.07
CA VAL A 137 -5.73 -15.17 1.86
C VAL A 137 -5.03 -13.90 2.37
N SER A 138 -3.79 -14.05 2.86
CA SER A 138 -2.96 -12.92 3.24
C SER A 138 -2.55 -12.09 2.01
N GLU A 139 -2.23 -10.82 2.18
CA GLU A 139 -1.70 -9.97 1.09
C GLU A 139 -0.43 -10.60 0.48
N HIS A 140 0.45 -11.12 1.34
CA HIS A 140 1.67 -11.79 0.91
C HIS A 140 1.39 -13.00 0.02
N ASP A 141 0.49 -13.90 0.46
CA ASP A 141 0.19 -15.12 -0.27
C ASP A 141 -0.64 -14.86 -1.53
N PHE A 142 -1.52 -13.84 -1.51
CA PHE A 142 -2.23 -13.38 -2.70
C PHE A 142 -1.24 -13.05 -3.83
N TRP A 143 -0.23 -12.23 -3.52
CA TRP A 143 0.79 -11.84 -4.49
C TRP A 143 1.72 -12.98 -4.85
N ARG A 144 2.15 -13.78 -3.87
CA ARG A 144 2.96 -14.98 -4.14
C ARG A 144 2.28 -15.92 -5.13
N ASN A 145 0.98 -16.16 -4.95
CA ASN A 145 0.20 -17.05 -5.81
C ASN A 145 -0.02 -16.45 -7.19
N TYR A 146 -0.33 -15.15 -7.28
CA TYR A 146 -0.45 -14.43 -8.54
C TYR A 146 0.85 -14.47 -9.35
N PHE A 147 1.98 -14.08 -8.75
CA PHE A 147 3.27 -14.03 -9.43
C PHE A 147 3.80 -15.41 -9.82
N TYR A 148 3.38 -16.46 -9.12
CA TYR A 148 3.64 -17.82 -9.57
C TYR A 148 2.89 -18.15 -10.87
N ARG A 149 1.63 -17.72 -11.03
CA ARG A 149 0.92 -17.89 -12.32
C ARG A 149 1.55 -17.07 -13.43
N VAL A 150 1.97 -15.84 -13.12
CA VAL A 150 2.72 -14.97 -14.04
C VAL A 150 4.01 -15.64 -14.49
N SER A 151 4.76 -16.31 -13.60
CA SER A 151 6.00 -16.99 -13.97
C SER A 151 5.76 -18.19 -14.91
N LEU A 152 4.65 -18.93 -14.73
CA LEU A 152 4.27 -20.00 -15.64
C LEU A 152 3.94 -19.46 -17.05
N ILE A 153 3.22 -18.34 -17.14
CA ILE A 153 2.94 -17.68 -18.43
C ILE A 153 4.26 -17.28 -19.11
N LYS A 154 5.16 -16.63 -18.36
CA LYS A 154 6.48 -16.24 -18.88
C LYS A 154 7.28 -17.44 -19.40
N GLN A 155 7.28 -18.55 -18.68
CA GLN A 155 7.95 -19.79 -19.11
C GLN A 155 7.32 -20.42 -20.35
N SER A 156 6.01 -20.26 -20.55
CA SER A 156 5.30 -20.84 -21.70
C SER A 156 5.47 -20.05 -23.00
N LEU A 157 5.83 -18.77 -22.91
CA LEU A 157 6.00 -17.85 -24.03
C LEU A 157 7.48 -17.47 -24.27
N SER A 158 8.39 -17.97 -23.44
CA SER A 158 9.84 -17.76 -23.57
C SER A 158 10.51 -18.82 -24.42
#